data_AF-A0AAN7AJM7-F1
#
_entry.id   AF-A0AAN7AJM7-F1
#
_cell.length_a   1.000
_cell.length_b   1.000
_cell.length_c   1.000
_cell.angle_alpha   90.00
_cell.angle_beta   90.00
_cell.angle_gamma   90.00
#
_symmetry.space_group_name_H-M   'P 1'
#
loop_
_entity.id
_entity.type
_entity.pdbx_description
1 polymer ?
#
loop_
_entity_poly.entity_id
_entity_poly.type
_entity_poly.pdbx_seq_one_letter_code
_entity_poly.pdbx_strand_id
1 'polypeptide(L)'
;MDPAFHEARQRFTKKKPVPSQTPYKKTKFQRQILRNPYAQALATPIRRCTVSVTTAPNFFLQKFSLIRHPENDETWYVPQGLGKKTPKEISEESDASLKALEQEEADAQDEVEAEVKAEEVDEASTEDSTTAGPSAYVLTRRYLFQQLVKSGSPYHRGQTKLLRMNDSGSGRLTHLLNSVRWRTDMDSYLLDLMRRRIVESLVHFALMVEKNDRKYITKCESWDEVHELKHRGCLLFLDPSEGVSENSETIFPPLLSTMATNNSKYGERLPVHNLSLLLGEEHISRLREETELFRDGSLYMLGRQATVKLQMLLWKLQGYVSLEQAPERSAEK
;
A
#
# COMPACT_ATOMS: atom_id res chain seq x y z
N MET A 1 2.14 1.22 51.32
CA MET A 1 2.51 1.95 50.09
C MET A 1 1.26 2.63 49.58
N ASP A 2 1.31 3.94 49.36
CA ASP A 2 0.13 4.74 48.98
C ASP A 2 -0.19 4.54 47.48
N PRO A 3 -1.35 3.98 47.11
CA PRO A 3 -1.73 3.75 45.72
C PRO A 3 -1.81 5.05 44.90
N ALA A 4 -2.14 6.19 45.53
CA ALA A 4 -2.21 7.48 44.86
C ALA A 4 -0.84 7.95 44.35
N PHE A 5 0.23 7.61 45.05
CA PHE A 5 1.60 7.93 44.65
C PHE A 5 2.03 7.17 43.39
N HIS A 6 1.65 5.89 43.27
CA HIS A 6 1.94 5.09 42.09
C HIS A 6 1.15 5.56 40.86
N GLU A 7 -0.12 5.93 41.05
CA GLU A 7 -0.96 6.46 39.98
C GLU A 7 -0.45 7.81 39.46
N ALA A 8 -0.07 8.72 40.36
CA ALA A 8 0.52 10.02 39.99
C ALA A 8 1.83 9.89 39.22
N ARG A 9 2.62 8.84 39.48
CA ARG A 9 3.87 8.56 38.76
C ARG A 9 3.62 7.91 37.40
N GLN A 10 2.59 7.07 37.29
CA GLN A 10 2.26 6.35 36.05
C GLN A 10 1.40 7.18 35.08
N ARG A 11 0.74 8.26 35.52
CA ARG A 11 -0.14 9.09 34.66
C ARG A 11 0.53 9.66 33.41
N PHE A 12 1.84 9.90 33.44
CA PHE A 12 2.61 10.41 32.30
C PHE A 12 3.17 9.30 31.40
N THR A 13 3.11 8.05 31.85
CA THR A 13 3.57 6.87 31.11
C THR A 13 2.40 6.14 30.44
N LYS A 14 1.21 6.22 31.04
CA LYS A 14 -0.04 5.74 30.41
C LYS A 14 -0.30 6.58 29.16
N LYS A 15 -0.47 5.91 28.01
CA LYS A 15 -0.95 6.57 26.78
C LYS A 15 -2.26 7.28 27.13
N LYS A 16 -2.40 8.53 26.68
CA LYS A 16 -3.69 9.24 26.81
C LYS A 16 -4.76 8.35 26.17
N PRO A 17 -5.91 8.12 26.82
CA PRO A 17 -7.00 7.40 26.20
C PRO A 17 -7.32 8.14 24.90
N VAL A 18 -7.16 7.44 23.79
CA VAL A 18 -7.68 7.92 22.52
C VAL A 18 -9.20 7.90 22.70
N PRO A 19 -9.92 9.01 22.49
CA PRO A 19 -11.38 8.96 22.54
C PRO A 19 -11.82 7.88 21.55
N SER A 20 -12.43 6.81 22.08
CA SER A 20 -12.76 5.58 21.35
C SER A 20 -13.64 5.86 20.13
N GLN A 21 -14.36 6.96 20.16
CA GLN A 21 -14.98 7.58 19.00
C GLN A 21 -14.84 9.08 19.19
N THR A 22 -14.38 9.81 18.18
CA THR A 22 -14.61 11.26 18.20
C THR A 22 -16.13 11.44 18.24
N PRO A 23 -16.70 12.22 19.17
CA PRO A 23 -18.16 12.37 19.31
C PRO A 23 -18.83 13.05 18.10
N TYR A 24 -18.08 13.27 17.02
CA TYR A 24 -18.51 13.93 15.81
C TYR A 24 -18.54 12.92 14.67
N LYS A 25 -19.74 12.70 14.10
CA LYS A 25 -19.92 11.98 12.84
C LYS A 25 -18.98 12.57 11.79
N LYS A 26 -18.23 11.72 11.09
CA LYS A 26 -17.27 12.18 10.07
C LYS A 26 -17.98 12.99 8.99
N THR A 27 -17.47 14.18 8.71
CA THR A 27 -18.05 15.05 7.69
C THR A 27 -18.00 14.37 6.31
N LYS A 28 -18.89 14.77 5.39
CA LYS A 28 -18.89 14.23 4.01
C LYS A 28 -17.51 14.34 3.35
N PHE A 29 -16.81 15.44 3.60
CA PHE A 29 -15.46 15.68 3.12
C PHE A 29 -14.42 14.71 3.73
N GLN A 30 -14.48 14.49 5.05
CA GLN A 30 -13.59 13.51 5.71
C GLN A 30 -13.81 12.10 5.18
N ARG A 31 -15.06 11.67 5.02
CA ARG A 31 -15.40 10.37 4.40
C ARG A 31 -14.84 10.25 2.98
N GLN A 32 -14.84 11.35 2.24
CA GLN A 32 -14.29 11.38 0.88
C GLN A 32 -12.75 11.30 0.87
N ILE A 33 -12.06 11.98 1.78
CA ILE A 33 -10.61 11.85 1.96
C ILE A 33 -10.24 10.41 2.29
N LEU A 34 -10.99 9.77 3.18
CA LEU A 34 -10.75 8.37 3.55
C LEU A 34 -10.97 7.39 2.39
N ARG A 35 -11.77 7.74 1.38
CA ARG A 35 -11.96 6.90 0.19
C ARG A 35 -10.91 7.15 -0.89
N ASN A 36 -10.15 8.25 -0.79
CA ASN A 36 -9.19 8.64 -1.81
C ASN A 36 -7.80 8.04 -1.49
N PRO A 37 -7.30 7.06 -2.27
CA PRO A 37 -5.99 6.43 -2.02
C PRO A 37 -4.84 7.44 -2.13
N TYR A 38 -4.96 8.44 -3.01
CA TYR A 38 -3.94 9.47 -3.19
C TYR A 38 -3.84 10.39 -1.97
N ALA A 39 -4.97 10.78 -1.40
CA ALA A 39 -5.00 11.59 -0.20
C ALA A 39 -4.41 10.82 0.99
N GLN A 40 -4.74 9.53 1.14
CA GLN A 40 -4.17 8.70 2.19
C GLN A 40 -2.65 8.56 2.07
N ALA A 41 -2.14 8.31 0.86
CA ALA A 41 -0.70 8.23 0.60
C ALA A 41 0.04 9.53 0.95
N LEU A 42 -0.51 10.68 0.55
CA LEU A 42 0.07 11.99 0.84
C LEU A 42 0.00 12.36 2.33
N ALA A 43 -1.02 11.87 3.04
CA ALA A 43 -1.16 12.07 4.47
C ALA A 43 -0.18 11.23 5.31
N THR A 44 0.58 10.31 4.70
CA THR A 44 1.59 9.53 5.44
C THR A 44 2.73 10.44 5.94
N PRO A 45 3.39 10.09 7.07
CA PRO A 45 4.44 10.91 7.64
C PRO A 45 5.55 11.22 6.65
N ILE A 46 5.98 12.49 6.61
CA ILE A 46 7.11 12.90 5.79
C ILE A 46 8.40 12.32 6.37
N ARG A 47 9.23 11.76 5.48
CA ARG A 47 10.50 11.11 5.80
C ARG A 47 11.55 11.50 4.75
N ARG A 48 12.82 11.44 5.13
CA ARG A 48 13.95 11.72 4.22
C ARG A 48 14.58 10.41 3.76
N CYS A 49 14.71 10.26 2.46
CA CYS A 49 15.51 9.19 1.86
C CYS A 49 16.99 9.44 2.18
N THR A 50 17.65 8.48 2.80
CA THR A 50 19.07 8.63 3.20
C THR A 50 20.04 8.56 2.02
N VAL A 51 19.63 7.89 0.93
CA VAL A 51 20.45 7.68 -0.27
C VAL A 51 20.34 8.87 -1.23
N SER A 52 19.12 9.24 -1.62
CA SER A 52 18.86 10.31 -2.59
C SER A 52 18.64 11.67 -1.95
N VAL A 53 18.61 11.75 -0.61
CA VAL A 53 18.36 12.99 0.15
C VAL A 53 16.95 13.58 -0.05
N THR A 54 16.12 12.97 -0.89
CA THR A 54 14.74 13.39 -1.18
C THR A 54 13.85 13.27 0.04
N THR A 55 13.08 14.30 0.34
CA THR A 55 12.07 14.30 1.40
C THR A 55 10.70 14.05 0.77
N ALA A 56 10.02 12.99 1.19
CA ALA A 56 8.72 12.59 0.66
C ALA A 56 7.87 11.90 1.75
N PRO A 57 6.54 11.83 1.58
CA PRO A 57 5.69 10.98 2.40
C PRO A 57 6.19 9.52 2.40
N ASN A 58 6.07 8.84 3.54
CA ASN A 58 6.53 7.47 3.74
C ASN A 58 5.97 6.50 2.69
N PHE A 59 4.78 6.75 2.15
CA PHE A 59 4.21 5.96 1.06
C PHE A 59 5.18 5.79 -0.14
N PHE A 60 5.89 6.85 -0.51
CA PHE A 60 6.85 6.83 -1.62
C PHE A 60 8.20 6.24 -1.25
N LEU A 61 8.41 5.87 0.01
CA LEU A 61 9.65 5.31 0.51
C LEU A 61 9.48 3.83 0.87
N GLN A 62 10.53 3.07 0.63
CA GLN A 62 10.66 1.70 1.07
C GLN A 62 11.40 1.72 2.40
N LYS A 63 10.71 1.22 3.43
CA LYS A 63 11.26 1.05 4.78
C LYS A 63 12.16 -0.18 4.79
N PHE A 64 13.31 -0.09 5.43
CA PHE A 64 14.23 -1.20 5.67
C PHE A 64 14.52 -1.30 7.17
N SER A 65 14.66 -2.54 7.64
CA SER A 65 15.14 -2.86 8.97
C SER A 65 16.30 -3.85 8.91
N LEU A 66 16.98 -4.00 10.03
CA LEU A 66 17.97 -5.02 10.23
C LEU A 66 17.32 -6.26 10.85
N ILE A 67 17.55 -7.41 10.24
CA ILE A 67 17.13 -8.71 10.79
C ILE A 67 18.35 -9.63 10.76
N ARG A 68 18.53 -10.44 11.81
CA ARG A 68 19.51 -11.52 11.80
C ARG A 68 18.92 -12.71 11.06
N HIS A 69 19.65 -13.18 10.06
CA HIS A 69 19.24 -14.31 9.26
C HIS A 69 19.34 -15.59 10.11
N PRO A 70 18.29 -16.44 10.12
CA PRO A 70 18.14 -17.50 11.12
C PRO A 70 19.19 -18.61 11.00
N GLU A 71 19.76 -18.83 9.82
CA GLU A 71 20.66 -19.97 9.57
C GLU A 71 22.15 -19.63 9.73
N ASN A 72 22.55 -18.38 9.46
CA ASN A 72 23.97 -17.99 9.39
C ASN A 72 24.34 -16.85 10.36
N ASP A 73 23.37 -16.38 11.17
CA ASP A 73 23.50 -15.25 12.12
C ASP A 73 24.00 -13.93 11.48
N GLU A 74 24.06 -13.86 10.15
CA GLU A 74 24.43 -12.63 9.45
C GLU A 74 23.29 -11.61 9.55
N THR A 75 23.63 -10.32 9.66
CA THR A 75 22.61 -9.27 9.69
C THR A 75 22.33 -8.76 8.28
N TRP A 76 21.05 -8.73 7.88
CA TRP A 76 20.62 -8.36 6.54
C TRP A 76 19.70 -7.15 6.57
N TYR A 77 19.79 -6.30 5.54
CA TYR A 77 18.73 -5.32 5.25
C TYR A 77 17.51 -6.05 4.69
N VAL A 78 16.39 -5.93 5.39
CA VAL A 78 15.12 -6.53 4.98
C VAL A 78 14.08 -5.43 4.74
N PRO A 79 13.40 -5.43 3.59
CA PRO A 79 12.33 -4.48 3.34
C PRO A 79 11.13 -4.76 4.25
N GLN A 80 10.61 -3.71 4.87
CA GLN A 80 9.42 -3.74 5.73
C GLN A 80 8.17 -3.22 5.00
N GLY A 81 6.98 -3.52 5.56
CA GLY A 81 5.70 -3.08 5.00
C GLY A 81 5.21 -3.84 3.77
N LEU A 82 5.98 -4.84 3.31
CA LEU A 82 5.60 -5.82 2.29
C LEU A 82 5.57 -7.26 2.87
N GLY A 83 5.73 -7.39 4.20
CA GLY A 83 5.65 -8.64 4.94
C GLY A 83 4.25 -9.25 4.95
N LYS A 84 4.11 -10.46 5.50
CA LYS A 84 2.89 -11.30 5.49
C LYS A 84 1.74 -10.69 6.30
N LYS A 85 1.20 -9.54 5.91
CA LYS A 85 -0.17 -9.19 6.30
C LYS A 85 -1.08 -10.07 5.47
N THR A 86 -1.87 -10.91 6.12
CA THR A 86 -2.84 -11.71 5.39
C THR A 86 -3.86 -10.76 4.73
N PRO A 87 -4.37 -11.06 3.53
CA PRO A 87 -5.44 -10.25 2.93
C PRO A 87 -6.64 -10.05 3.88
N LYS A 88 -6.88 -11.00 4.79
CA LYS A 88 -7.83 -10.88 5.90
C LYS A 88 -7.56 -9.69 6.80
N GLU A 89 -6.34 -9.46 7.27
CA GLU A 89 -5.98 -8.27 8.07
C GLU A 89 -6.19 -6.97 7.28
N ILE A 90 -5.94 -6.99 5.97
CA ILE A 90 -6.13 -5.82 5.09
C ILE A 90 -7.61 -5.48 4.96
N SER A 91 -8.46 -6.50 4.75
CA SER A 91 -9.91 -6.36 4.71
C SER A 91 -10.51 -6.10 6.07
N GLU A 92 -10.02 -6.67 7.17
CA GLU A 92 -10.56 -6.47 8.52
C GLU A 92 -10.21 -5.08 9.07
N GLU A 93 -9.00 -4.57 8.86
CA GLU A 93 -8.65 -3.19 9.22
C GLU A 93 -9.52 -2.17 8.42
N SER A 94 -9.95 -2.53 7.20
CA SER A 94 -10.76 -1.65 6.36
C SER A 94 -12.28 -1.87 6.52
N ASP A 95 -12.73 -3.09 6.84
CA ASP A 95 -14.10 -3.46 7.18
C ASP A 95 -14.43 -3.03 8.61
N ALA A 96 -13.51 -3.05 9.57
CA ALA A 96 -13.70 -2.42 10.89
C ALA A 96 -13.91 -0.91 10.74
N SER A 97 -13.15 -0.29 9.84
CA SER A 97 -13.36 1.12 9.46
C SER A 97 -14.70 1.36 8.74
N LEU A 98 -15.32 0.34 8.12
CA LEU A 98 -16.62 0.40 7.46
C LEU A 98 -17.79 0.06 8.39
N LYS A 99 -17.66 -0.94 9.26
CA LYS A 99 -18.65 -1.29 10.30
C LYS A 99 -18.87 -0.10 11.23
N ALA A 100 -17.80 0.58 11.63
CA ALA A 100 -17.89 1.84 12.37
C ALA A 100 -18.61 2.97 11.59
N LEU A 101 -18.66 2.91 10.25
CA LEU A 101 -19.37 3.89 9.42
C LEU A 101 -20.82 3.49 9.11
N GLU A 102 -21.11 2.19 9.01
CA GLU A 102 -22.44 1.65 8.69
C GLU A 102 -23.31 1.51 9.95
N GLN A 103 -22.74 1.18 11.12
CA GLN A 103 -23.45 1.26 12.42
C GLN A 103 -23.84 2.71 12.76
N GLU A 104 -23.03 3.71 12.39
CA GLU A 104 -23.38 5.13 12.54
C GLU A 104 -24.51 5.61 11.60
N GLU A 105 -24.79 4.88 10.51
CA GLU A 105 -25.91 5.13 9.59
C GLU A 105 -27.21 4.43 10.08
N ALA A 106 -27.12 3.29 10.75
CA ALA A 106 -28.27 2.61 11.38
C ALA A 106 -28.76 3.33 12.66
N ASP A 107 -27.84 3.81 13.51
CA ASP A 107 -28.16 4.59 14.72
C ASP A 107 -28.63 6.03 14.43
N ALA A 108 -28.82 6.39 13.16
CA ALA A 108 -29.40 7.66 12.75
C ALA A 108 -30.90 7.55 12.41
N GLN A 109 -31.52 6.37 12.54
CA GLN A 109 -32.93 6.14 12.22
C GLN A 109 -33.80 5.57 13.35
N ASP A 110 -33.24 5.22 14.52
CA ASP A 110 -34.03 4.87 15.70
C ASP A 110 -33.42 5.48 16.96
N GLU A 111 -34.01 6.57 17.46
CA GLU A 111 -33.86 6.98 18.85
C GLU A 111 -35.03 6.39 19.66
N VAL A 112 -34.86 5.22 20.28
CA VAL A 112 -35.35 4.99 21.65
C VAL A 112 -34.60 3.84 22.35
N GLU A 113 -34.20 4.14 23.58
CA GLU A 113 -33.81 3.25 24.70
C GLU A 113 -32.42 2.60 24.70
N ALA A 114 -31.68 3.02 25.74
CA ALA A 114 -30.37 2.55 26.13
C ALA A 114 -30.44 1.20 26.85
N GLU A 115 -29.49 0.31 26.55
CA GLU A 115 -28.87 -0.54 27.55
C GLU A 115 -27.42 -0.81 27.17
N VAL A 116 -26.50 -0.45 28.07
CA VAL A 116 -25.05 -0.59 27.90
C VAL A 116 -24.65 -2.02 28.25
N LYS A 117 -24.20 -2.78 27.24
CA LYS A 117 -23.26 -3.89 27.45
C LYS A 117 -21.91 -3.50 26.86
N ALA A 118 -20.94 -3.34 27.74
CA ALA A 118 -19.54 -3.20 27.38
C ALA A 118 -19.04 -4.53 26.82
N GLU A 119 -18.77 -4.57 25.52
CA GLU A 119 -17.88 -5.56 24.93
C GLU A 119 -16.57 -4.86 24.56
N GLU A 120 -15.48 -5.36 25.14
CA GLU A 120 -14.11 -4.98 24.83
C GLU A 120 -13.83 -5.26 23.36
N VAL A 121 -13.70 -4.20 22.57
CA VAL A 121 -13.09 -4.26 21.25
C VAL A 121 -11.72 -3.63 21.38
N ASP A 122 -10.70 -4.48 21.46
CA ASP A 122 -9.29 -4.10 21.27
C ASP A 122 -9.16 -3.48 19.87
N GLU A 123 -9.25 -2.15 19.81
CA GLU A 123 -8.93 -1.41 18.60
C GLU A 123 -7.44 -1.53 18.34
N ALA A 124 -7.14 -2.38 17.36
CA ALA A 124 -5.87 -2.49 16.69
C ALA A 124 -5.38 -1.11 16.26
N SER A 125 -4.63 -0.48 17.15
CA SER A 125 -3.49 0.30 16.74
C SER A 125 -2.79 -0.47 15.61
N THR A 126 -2.51 0.18 14.50
CA THR A 126 -1.46 -0.26 13.57
C THR A 126 -0.11 -0.08 14.26
N GLU A 127 0.03 -0.72 15.42
CA GLU A 127 1.27 -1.10 16.03
C GLU A 127 1.74 -2.27 15.19
N ASP A 128 2.73 -2.01 14.34
CA ASP A 128 3.68 -3.02 13.91
C ASP A 128 4.09 -3.79 15.19
N SER A 129 3.42 -4.90 15.46
CA SER A 129 3.62 -5.72 16.66
C SER A 129 4.87 -6.56 16.45
N THR A 130 5.99 -5.89 16.63
CA THR A 130 7.30 -6.39 17.05
C THR A 130 8.11 -5.12 17.16
N THR A 131 8.84 -4.98 18.27
CA THR A 131 9.76 -3.88 18.57
C THR A 131 10.75 -3.69 17.42
N ALA A 132 10.33 -3.00 16.36
CA ALA A 132 11.10 -2.86 15.15
C ALA A 132 12.24 -1.92 15.50
N GLY A 133 13.46 -2.46 15.45
CA GLY A 133 14.67 -1.68 15.60
C GLY A 133 14.73 -0.49 14.63
N PRO A 134 15.81 0.30 14.66
CA PRO A 134 15.93 1.50 13.84
C PRO A 134 15.66 1.18 12.36
N SER A 135 14.81 1.99 11.72
CA SER A 135 14.39 1.81 10.34
C SER A 135 14.97 2.87 9.41
N ALA A 136 15.39 2.45 8.23
CA ALA A 136 15.90 3.34 7.19
C ALA A 136 14.88 3.48 6.07
N TYR A 137 14.93 4.60 5.36
CA TYR A 137 14.03 4.87 4.24
C TYR A 137 14.83 5.13 2.97
N VAL A 138 14.42 4.46 1.89
CA VAL A 138 14.95 4.61 0.53
C VAL A 138 13.80 4.94 -0.42
N LEU A 139 14.01 5.79 -1.41
CA LEU A 139 12.98 6.08 -2.41
C LEU A 139 12.55 4.80 -3.14
N THR A 140 11.25 4.55 -3.24
CA THR A 140 10.68 3.34 -3.86
C THR A 140 10.74 3.43 -5.39
N ARG A 141 11.92 3.30 -5.97
CA ARG A 141 12.15 3.30 -7.41
C ARG A 141 13.07 2.17 -7.79
N ARG A 142 12.68 1.32 -8.75
CA ARG A 142 13.49 0.19 -9.21
C ARG A 142 14.88 0.62 -9.65
N TYR A 143 14.96 1.70 -10.44
CA TYR A 143 16.22 2.27 -10.90
C TYR A 143 17.19 2.59 -9.75
N LEU A 144 16.71 3.21 -8.66
CA LEU A 144 17.59 3.57 -7.54
C LEU A 144 18.21 2.32 -6.90
N PHE A 145 17.44 1.25 -6.74
CA PHE A 145 17.96 -0.01 -6.19
C PHE A 145 19.01 -0.67 -7.11
N GLN A 146 18.85 -0.58 -8.42
CA GLN A 146 19.86 -1.03 -9.38
C GLN A 146 21.15 -0.20 -9.27
N GLN A 147 21.02 1.11 -9.10
CA GLN A 147 22.16 2.03 -8.95
C GLN A 147 22.96 1.79 -7.65
N LEU A 148 22.32 1.28 -6.59
CA LEU A 148 23.03 0.94 -5.35
C LEU A 148 24.09 -0.16 -5.55
N VAL A 149 23.85 -1.06 -6.50
CA VAL A 149 24.71 -2.23 -6.77
C VAL A 149 25.69 -1.94 -7.92
N LYS A 150 25.27 -1.21 -8.96
CA LYS A 150 26.08 -0.91 -10.14
C LYS A 150 27.36 -0.13 -9.78
N SER A 151 28.52 -0.68 -10.11
CA SER A 151 29.82 0.00 -9.94
C SER A 151 29.89 1.25 -10.82
N GLY A 152 30.43 2.34 -10.29
CA GLY A 152 30.53 3.63 -11.00
C GLY A 152 29.26 4.48 -10.99
N SER A 153 28.17 4.00 -10.38
CA SER A 153 26.97 4.80 -10.13
C SER A 153 27.20 5.88 -9.07
N PRO A 154 26.56 7.07 -9.15
CA PRO A 154 26.57 8.06 -8.08
C PRO A 154 25.97 7.53 -6.77
N TYR A 155 25.14 6.49 -6.83
CA TYR A 155 24.52 5.86 -5.66
C TYR A 155 25.19 4.54 -5.25
N HIS A 156 26.31 4.16 -5.89
CA HIS A 156 26.99 2.92 -5.58
C HIS A 156 27.33 2.83 -4.09
N ARG A 157 26.98 1.70 -3.45
CA ARG A 157 27.15 1.47 -2.00
C ARG A 157 26.40 2.48 -1.12
N GLY A 158 25.41 3.21 -1.64
CA GLY A 158 24.58 4.14 -0.88
C GLY A 158 23.86 3.50 0.31
N GLN A 159 23.60 2.19 0.26
CA GLN A 159 23.04 1.42 1.37
C GLN A 159 23.90 1.45 2.64
N THR A 160 25.20 1.74 2.54
CA THR A 160 26.08 1.88 3.70
C THR A 160 25.72 3.09 4.56
N LYS A 161 25.05 4.10 3.99
CA LYS A 161 24.56 5.30 4.68
C LYS A 161 23.25 5.06 5.44
N LEU A 162 22.55 3.97 5.14
CA LEU A 162 21.31 3.61 5.84
C LEU A 162 21.59 3.45 7.33
N LEU A 163 20.70 3.99 8.16
CA LEU A 163 20.79 3.95 9.63
C LEU A 163 22.01 4.67 10.25
N ARG A 164 22.89 5.30 9.44
CA ARG A 164 24.08 6.03 9.92
C ARG A 164 23.89 7.54 10.07
N MET A 165 22.82 8.12 9.54
CA MET A 165 22.64 9.58 9.54
C MET A 165 22.57 10.22 10.94
N ASN A 166 22.22 9.46 11.97
CA ASN A 166 22.16 9.94 13.36
C ASN A 166 23.20 9.26 14.27
N ASP A 167 24.07 8.41 13.73
CA ASP A 167 25.13 7.73 14.50
C ASP A 167 26.44 8.48 14.24
N SER A 168 27.00 9.12 15.27
CA SER A 168 28.28 9.84 15.22
C SER A 168 29.50 8.91 15.11
N GLY A 169 29.31 7.69 14.60
CA GLY A 169 30.36 6.68 14.41
C GLY A 169 30.82 5.99 15.70
N SER A 170 30.14 6.24 16.82
CA SER A 170 30.45 5.67 18.14
C SER A 170 29.27 4.89 18.74
N GLY A 171 28.16 4.77 18.00
CA GLY A 171 26.98 4.06 18.45
C GLY A 171 27.16 2.55 18.53
N ARG A 172 26.40 1.92 19.42
CA ARG A 172 26.33 0.46 19.63
C ARG A 172 26.01 -0.33 18.34
N LEU A 173 25.47 0.33 17.32
CA LEU A 173 25.08 -0.25 16.04
C LEU A 173 26.21 -0.22 15.00
N THR A 174 27.29 0.54 15.21
CA THR A 174 28.33 0.73 14.19
C THR A 174 29.00 -0.58 13.77
N HIS A 175 29.33 -1.47 14.72
CA HIS A 175 29.90 -2.79 14.40
C HIS A 175 28.92 -3.64 13.57
N LEU A 176 27.64 -3.64 13.94
CA LEU A 176 26.61 -4.36 13.19
C LEU A 176 26.49 -3.79 11.77
N LEU A 177 26.36 -2.48 11.62
CA LEU A 177 26.22 -1.82 10.32
C LEU A 177 27.42 -2.05 9.39
N ASN A 178 28.60 -2.36 9.93
CA ASN A 178 29.79 -2.72 9.14
C ASN A 178 29.71 -4.14 8.56
N SER A 179 29.01 -5.05 9.24
CA SER A 179 28.82 -6.44 8.80
C SER A 179 27.48 -6.67 8.09
N VAL A 180 26.61 -5.67 7.98
CA VAL A 180 25.28 -5.85 7.36
C VAL A 180 25.41 -6.13 5.87
N ARG A 181 24.70 -7.17 5.43
CA ARG A 181 24.61 -7.58 4.03
C ARG A 181 23.45 -6.88 3.31
N TRP A 182 23.70 -6.57 2.05
CA TRP A 182 22.71 -6.06 1.10
C TRP A 182 22.56 -7.05 -0.06
N ARG A 183 21.33 -7.38 -0.42
CA ARG A 183 21.03 -8.32 -1.50
C ARG A 183 21.34 -7.70 -2.87
N THR A 184 22.00 -8.43 -3.75
CA THR A 184 22.40 -7.95 -5.08
C THR A 184 21.21 -7.70 -6.00
N ASP A 185 20.17 -8.51 -5.89
CA ASP A 185 18.93 -8.46 -6.67
C ASP A 185 17.76 -7.87 -5.86
N MET A 186 18.04 -6.94 -4.93
CA MET A 186 17.02 -6.29 -4.11
C MET A 186 15.94 -5.58 -4.95
N ASP A 187 16.31 -5.10 -6.14
CA ASP A 187 15.38 -4.43 -7.05
C ASP A 187 14.32 -5.41 -7.58
N SER A 188 14.74 -6.56 -8.08
CA SER A 188 13.86 -7.62 -8.56
C SER A 188 13.11 -8.29 -7.42
N TYR A 189 13.72 -8.41 -6.23
CA TYR A 189 13.06 -8.92 -5.04
C TYR A 189 11.81 -8.12 -4.68
N LEU A 190 11.98 -6.80 -4.59
CA LEU A 190 10.92 -5.89 -4.19
C LEU A 190 9.81 -5.90 -5.22
N LEU A 191 10.18 -5.95 -6.51
CA LEU A 191 9.22 -6.07 -7.59
C LEU A 191 8.32 -7.29 -7.42
N ASP A 192 8.93 -8.45 -7.26
CA ASP A 192 8.25 -9.73 -7.10
C ASP A 192 7.41 -9.77 -5.80
N LEU A 193 7.94 -9.30 -4.68
CA LEU A 193 7.17 -9.17 -3.43
C LEU A 193 5.93 -8.28 -3.60
N MET A 194 6.06 -7.12 -4.26
CA MET A 194 4.93 -6.21 -4.48
C MET A 194 3.87 -6.86 -5.38
N ARG A 195 4.29 -7.53 -6.45
CA ARG A 195 3.39 -8.26 -7.37
C ARG A 195 2.64 -9.36 -6.65
N ARG A 196 3.34 -10.22 -5.90
CA ARG A 196 2.74 -11.29 -5.09
C ARG A 196 1.66 -10.75 -4.14
N ARG A 197 1.93 -9.65 -3.43
CA ARG A 197 0.97 -9.05 -2.50
C ARG A 197 -0.27 -8.50 -3.19
N ILE A 198 -0.10 -7.92 -4.38
CA ILE A 198 -1.21 -7.43 -5.17
C ILE A 198 -2.06 -8.59 -5.68
N VAL A 199 -1.45 -9.67 -6.19
CA VAL A 199 -2.17 -10.88 -6.61
C VAL A 199 -2.93 -11.49 -5.44
N GLU A 200 -2.28 -11.71 -4.29
CA GLU A 200 -2.93 -12.24 -3.08
C GLU A 200 -4.14 -11.40 -2.66
N SER A 201 -4.04 -10.06 -2.76
CA SER A 201 -5.12 -9.15 -2.43
C SER A 201 -6.25 -9.18 -3.47
N LEU A 202 -5.92 -9.23 -4.76
CA LEU A 202 -6.90 -9.34 -5.85
C LEU A 202 -7.70 -10.64 -5.75
N VAL A 203 -7.01 -11.75 -5.52
CA VAL A 203 -7.63 -13.07 -5.33
C VAL A 203 -8.57 -13.05 -4.12
N HIS A 204 -8.13 -12.47 -3.01
CA HIS A 204 -8.97 -12.34 -1.82
C HIS A 204 -10.27 -11.55 -2.08
N PHE A 205 -10.18 -10.41 -2.76
CA PHE A 205 -11.38 -9.63 -3.09
C PHE A 205 -12.26 -10.32 -4.13
N ALA A 206 -11.69 -11.03 -5.10
CA ALA A 206 -12.44 -11.82 -6.07
C ALA A 206 -13.20 -12.97 -5.40
N LEU A 207 -12.55 -13.73 -4.52
CA LEU A 207 -13.21 -14.78 -3.73
C LEU A 207 -14.32 -14.24 -2.83
N MET A 208 -14.20 -13.02 -2.32
CA MET A 208 -15.29 -12.36 -1.59
C MET A 208 -16.47 -11.97 -2.48
N VAL A 209 -16.21 -11.59 -3.73
CA VAL A 209 -17.27 -11.31 -4.71
C VAL A 209 -18.01 -12.61 -5.01
N GLU A 210 -17.28 -13.70 -5.29
CA GLU A 210 -17.85 -15.01 -5.62
C GLU A 210 -18.64 -15.63 -4.45
N LYS A 211 -18.15 -15.51 -3.21
CA LYS A 211 -18.79 -16.13 -2.03
C LYS A 211 -19.90 -15.31 -1.40
N ASN A 212 -19.73 -13.99 -1.34
CA ASN A 212 -20.59 -13.11 -0.53
C ASN A 212 -21.34 -12.06 -1.38
N ASP A 213 -21.28 -12.15 -2.72
CA ASP A 213 -21.86 -11.19 -3.69
C ASP A 213 -21.48 -9.72 -3.38
N ARG A 214 -20.29 -9.52 -2.80
CA ARG A 214 -19.79 -8.18 -2.47
C ARG A 214 -19.23 -7.52 -3.72
N LYS A 215 -19.76 -6.33 -4.07
CA LYS A 215 -19.33 -5.55 -5.24
C LYS A 215 -18.02 -4.77 -5.00
N TYR A 216 -16.93 -5.47 -4.68
CA TYR A 216 -15.58 -4.89 -4.59
C TYR A 216 -14.90 -4.75 -5.95
N ILE A 217 -15.05 -5.79 -6.76
CA ILE A 217 -14.58 -5.86 -8.14
C ILE A 217 -15.82 -6.07 -9.03
N THR A 218 -15.93 -5.30 -10.09
CA THR A 218 -17.04 -5.41 -11.05
C THR A 218 -16.45 -5.51 -12.45
N LYS A 219 -16.79 -6.58 -13.17
CA LYS A 219 -16.41 -6.74 -14.59
C LYS A 219 -17.17 -5.71 -15.42
N CYS A 220 -16.48 -5.07 -16.35
CA CYS A 220 -17.06 -4.13 -17.31
C CYS A 220 -16.79 -4.69 -18.72
N GLU A 221 -17.80 -4.71 -19.58
CA GLU A 221 -17.64 -5.15 -20.98
C GLU A 221 -17.15 -4.00 -21.87
N SER A 222 -17.54 -2.77 -21.51
CA SER A 222 -17.17 -1.57 -22.25
C SER A 222 -16.69 -0.45 -21.33
N TRP A 223 -15.95 0.50 -21.91
CA TRP A 223 -15.53 1.72 -21.22
C TRP A 223 -16.72 2.62 -20.85
N ASP A 224 -17.84 2.50 -21.57
CA ASP A 224 -19.04 3.33 -21.34
C ASP A 224 -19.79 2.94 -20.05
N GLU A 225 -19.85 1.64 -19.73
CA GLU A 225 -20.44 1.12 -18.48
C GLU A 225 -19.81 1.72 -17.23
N VAL A 226 -18.53 2.11 -17.31
CA VAL A 226 -17.81 2.72 -16.20
C VAL A 226 -18.46 4.03 -15.75
N HIS A 227 -19.12 4.76 -16.65
CA HIS A 227 -19.79 6.00 -16.32
C HIS A 227 -21.00 5.80 -15.39
N GLU A 228 -21.67 4.64 -15.47
CA GLU A 228 -22.88 4.34 -14.70
C GLU A 228 -22.58 3.86 -13.28
N LEU A 229 -21.33 3.47 -12.99
CA LEU A 229 -20.94 2.93 -11.69
C LEU A 229 -20.90 4.02 -10.60
N LYS A 230 -21.68 3.78 -9.53
CA LYS A 230 -21.79 4.66 -8.35
C LYS A 230 -20.52 4.67 -7.47
N HIS A 231 -19.82 3.55 -7.39
CA HIS A 231 -18.60 3.41 -6.59
C HIS A 231 -17.40 3.38 -7.51
N ARG A 232 -16.58 4.44 -7.46
CA ARG A 232 -15.42 4.61 -8.34
C ARG A 232 -14.14 4.63 -7.50
N GLY A 233 -13.16 3.83 -7.89
CA GLY A 233 -11.83 3.76 -7.28
C GLY A 233 -10.75 3.80 -8.35
N CYS A 234 -10.45 2.65 -8.95
CA CYS A 234 -9.57 2.55 -10.10
C CYS A 234 -10.06 1.50 -11.10
N LEU A 235 -9.59 1.62 -12.34
CA LEU A 235 -9.80 0.63 -13.39
C LEU A 235 -8.61 -0.31 -13.48
N LEU A 236 -8.88 -1.60 -13.64
CA LEU A 236 -7.90 -2.64 -13.89
C LEU A 236 -8.09 -3.14 -15.31
N PHE A 237 -7.04 -3.07 -16.10
CA PHE A 237 -7.01 -3.58 -17.46
C PHE A 237 -6.15 -4.84 -17.52
N LEU A 238 -6.69 -5.89 -18.11
CA LEU A 238 -6.03 -7.16 -18.40
C LEU A 238 -6.16 -7.43 -19.90
N ASP A 239 -5.07 -7.83 -20.54
CA ASP A 239 -5.15 -8.23 -21.94
C ASP A 239 -6.06 -9.45 -22.05
N PRO A 240 -6.99 -9.53 -23.02
CA PRO A 240 -7.80 -10.73 -23.19
C PRO A 240 -6.91 -11.97 -23.36
N SER A 241 -7.35 -13.13 -22.85
CA SER A 241 -6.61 -14.38 -23.04
C SER A 241 -6.42 -14.66 -24.52
N GLU A 242 -5.21 -15.09 -24.91
CA GLU A 242 -4.85 -15.45 -26.28
C GLU A 242 -5.94 -16.34 -26.91
N GLY A 243 -6.71 -15.79 -27.85
CA GLY A 243 -7.85 -16.48 -28.47
C GLY A 243 -9.07 -15.60 -28.79
N VAL A 244 -9.17 -14.39 -28.24
CA VAL A 244 -10.20 -13.43 -28.65
C VAL A 244 -9.63 -12.55 -29.77
N SER A 245 -10.24 -12.69 -30.95
CA SER A 245 -9.87 -12.09 -32.24
C SER A 245 -9.43 -10.63 -32.14
N GLU A 246 -8.31 -10.32 -32.80
CA GLU A 246 -7.68 -8.99 -33.02
C GLU A 246 -8.52 -8.00 -33.85
N ASN A 247 -9.86 -8.02 -33.73
CA ASN A 247 -10.78 -7.23 -34.56
C ASN A 247 -11.38 -6.02 -33.85
N SER A 248 -10.80 -5.58 -32.74
CA SER A 248 -11.07 -4.27 -32.17
C SER A 248 -9.74 -3.58 -31.92
N GLU A 249 -9.61 -2.33 -32.35
CA GLU A 249 -8.50 -1.42 -32.02
C GLU A 249 -8.41 -1.28 -30.51
N THR A 250 -7.86 -2.29 -29.84
CA THR A 250 -7.87 -2.39 -28.39
C THR A 250 -6.77 -1.45 -27.92
N ILE A 251 -7.17 -0.25 -27.49
CA ILE A 251 -6.26 0.77 -27.00
C ILE A 251 -5.59 0.21 -25.73
N PHE A 252 -4.35 -0.28 -25.86
CA PHE A 252 -3.55 -0.73 -24.73
C PHE A 252 -3.18 0.49 -23.88
N PRO A 253 -3.71 0.62 -22.65
CA PRO A 253 -3.42 1.79 -21.84
C PRO A 253 -1.93 1.79 -21.44
N PRO A 254 -1.24 2.93 -21.58
CA PRO A 254 0.15 3.05 -21.14
C PRO A 254 0.24 2.87 -19.62
N LEU A 255 1.46 2.67 -19.13
CA LEU A 255 1.72 2.41 -17.70
C LEU A 255 1.09 3.47 -16.78
N LEU A 256 1.08 4.73 -17.21
CA LEU A 256 0.40 5.84 -16.53
C LEU A 256 -0.77 6.29 -17.40
N SER A 257 -1.96 5.78 -17.11
CA SER A 257 -3.18 6.15 -17.83
C SER A 257 -4.28 6.57 -16.86
N THR A 258 -5.09 7.53 -17.30
CA THR A 258 -6.28 7.97 -16.58
C THR A 258 -7.44 8.08 -17.56
N MET A 259 -8.61 7.61 -17.15
CA MET A 259 -9.85 7.75 -17.91
C MET A 259 -10.66 8.92 -17.36
N ALA A 260 -11.13 9.80 -18.23
CA ALA A 260 -12.10 10.83 -17.84
C ALA A 260 -13.50 10.22 -17.74
N THR A 261 -14.19 10.48 -16.65
CA THR A 261 -15.61 10.15 -16.48
C THR A 261 -16.45 11.39 -16.64
N ASN A 262 -17.52 11.30 -17.43
CA ASN A 262 -18.47 12.40 -17.57
C ASN A 262 -19.28 12.58 -16.26
N ASN A 263 -19.61 13.84 -15.93
CA ASN A 263 -20.59 14.24 -14.91
C ASN A 263 -20.31 13.93 -13.43
N SER A 264 -19.09 14.12 -12.92
CA SER A 264 -18.85 14.11 -11.46
C SER A 264 -17.98 15.28 -10.98
N LYS A 265 -18.44 16.01 -9.95
CA LYS A 265 -17.64 17.05 -9.26
C LYS A 265 -16.35 16.51 -8.63
N TYR A 266 -16.30 15.21 -8.35
CA TYR A 266 -15.16 14.51 -7.75
C TYR A 266 -14.98 13.15 -8.41
N GLY A 267 -13.72 12.73 -8.61
CA GLY A 267 -13.43 11.48 -9.31
C GLY A 267 -13.67 11.57 -10.82
N GLU A 268 -13.58 12.78 -11.38
CA GLU A 268 -13.67 13.03 -12.83
C GLU A 268 -12.61 12.25 -13.61
N ARG A 269 -11.46 11.96 -13.00
CA ARG A 269 -10.42 11.13 -13.58
C ARG A 269 -10.20 9.90 -12.73
N LEU A 270 -10.29 8.74 -13.36
CA LEU A 270 -10.01 7.45 -12.74
C LEU A 270 -8.68 6.92 -13.24
N PRO A 271 -7.78 6.47 -12.34
CA PRO A 271 -6.55 5.80 -12.76
C PRO A 271 -6.87 4.46 -13.41
N VAL A 272 -6.16 4.17 -14.51
CA VAL A 272 -6.21 2.90 -15.21
C VAL A 272 -4.89 2.19 -14.97
N HIS A 273 -4.94 1.02 -14.34
CA HIS A 273 -3.79 0.17 -14.09
C HIS A 273 -3.76 -0.99 -15.09
N ASN A 274 -2.76 -0.98 -15.97
CA ASN A 274 -2.49 -2.09 -16.87
C ASN A 274 -1.83 -3.23 -16.07
N LEU A 275 -2.60 -4.26 -15.71
CA LEU A 275 -2.13 -5.38 -14.91
C LEU A 275 -1.13 -6.25 -15.68
N SER A 276 -1.29 -6.39 -17.00
CA SER A 276 -0.32 -7.06 -17.89
C SER A 276 1.09 -6.51 -17.72
N LEU A 277 1.23 -5.20 -17.80
CA LEU A 277 2.53 -4.53 -17.63
C LEU A 277 3.02 -4.54 -16.17
N LEU A 278 2.11 -4.36 -15.21
CA LEU A 278 2.47 -4.22 -13.79
C LEU A 278 2.88 -5.54 -13.15
N LEU A 279 2.06 -6.59 -13.31
CA LEU A 279 2.23 -7.88 -12.67
C LEU A 279 3.16 -8.81 -13.45
N GLY A 280 3.17 -8.71 -14.77
CA GLY A 280 3.88 -9.65 -15.63
C GLY A 280 3.14 -11.00 -15.75
N GLU A 281 3.55 -11.78 -16.74
CA GLU A 281 2.85 -12.99 -17.19
C GLU A 281 2.65 -14.04 -16.09
N GLU A 282 3.72 -14.37 -15.33
CA GLU A 282 3.67 -15.37 -14.25
C GLU A 282 2.56 -15.08 -13.23
N HIS A 283 2.47 -13.83 -12.78
CA HIS A 283 1.52 -13.40 -11.77
C HIS A 283 0.08 -13.29 -12.31
N ILE A 284 -0.09 -13.10 -13.61
CA ILE A 284 -1.40 -13.03 -14.27
C ILE A 284 -1.95 -14.41 -14.54
N SER A 285 -1.12 -15.34 -15.01
CA SER A 285 -1.51 -16.74 -15.16
C SER A 285 -2.01 -17.28 -13.84
N ARG A 286 -1.26 -17.02 -12.75
CA ARG A 286 -1.68 -17.35 -11.40
C ARG A 286 -3.02 -16.72 -11.00
N LEU A 287 -3.23 -15.43 -11.29
CA LEU A 287 -4.49 -14.74 -10.99
C LEU A 287 -5.69 -15.37 -11.72
N ARG A 288 -5.51 -15.77 -12.98
CA ARG A 288 -6.55 -16.45 -13.80
C ARG A 288 -6.83 -17.89 -13.37
N GLU A 289 -5.82 -18.58 -12.87
CA GLU A 289 -5.97 -19.93 -12.33
C GLU A 289 -6.75 -19.92 -11.01
N GLU A 290 -6.42 -19.00 -10.12
CA GLU A 290 -6.98 -18.95 -8.75
C GLU A 290 -8.41 -18.39 -8.68
N THR A 291 -8.91 -17.69 -9.70
CA THR A 291 -10.23 -17.04 -9.66
C THR A 291 -10.96 -17.13 -10.99
N GLU A 292 -12.28 -17.30 -10.96
CA GLU A 292 -13.09 -17.37 -12.18
C GLU A 292 -13.36 -15.97 -12.74
N LEU A 293 -13.47 -14.98 -11.85
CA LEU A 293 -13.74 -13.59 -12.20
C LEU A 293 -12.73 -13.01 -13.22
N PHE A 294 -11.45 -13.39 -13.14
CA PHE A 294 -10.39 -12.83 -13.98
C PHE A 294 -10.07 -13.61 -15.27
N ARG A 295 -10.79 -14.72 -15.56
CA ARG A 295 -10.51 -15.58 -16.73
C ARG A 295 -10.83 -14.90 -18.05
N ASP A 296 -12.05 -14.37 -18.17
CA ASP A 296 -12.64 -14.00 -19.48
C ASP A 296 -12.89 -12.49 -19.65
N GLY A 297 -12.47 -11.65 -18.70
CA GLY A 297 -12.67 -10.20 -18.78
C GLY A 297 -11.39 -9.43 -19.04
N SER A 298 -11.51 -8.32 -19.75
CA SER A 298 -10.42 -7.39 -20.06
C SER A 298 -10.45 -6.13 -19.18
N LEU A 299 -11.61 -5.72 -18.69
CA LEU A 299 -11.79 -4.50 -17.91
C LEU A 299 -12.54 -4.76 -16.61
N TYR A 300 -12.01 -4.24 -15.51
CA TYR A 300 -12.61 -4.37 -14.19
C TYR A 300 -12.55 -3.05 -13.43
N MET A 301 -13.64 -2.72 -12.72
CA MET A 301 -13.68 -1.64 -11.76
C MET A 301 -13.34 -2.16 -10.37
N LEU A 302 -12.34 -1.56 -9.74
CA LEU A 302 -12.04 -1.74 -8.32
C LEU A 302 -12.62 -0.56 -7.54
N GLY A 303 -13.63 -0.85 -6.70
CA GLY A 303 -14.38 0.15 -5.95
C GLY A 303 -14.39 -0.11 -4.45
N ARG A 304 -15.11 0.76 -3.71
CA ARG A 304 -15.29 0.73 -2.24
C ARG A 304 -14.06 1.12 -1.42
N GLN A 305 -14.28 1.40 -0.13
CA GLN A 305 -13.22 1.81 0.80
C GLN A 305 -12.29 0.64 1.19
N ALA A 306 -12.81 -0.59 1.24
CA ALA A 306 -12.03 -1.78 1.59
C ALA A 306 -10.84 -2.00 0.64
N THR A 307 -10.99 -1.61 -0.63
CA THR A 307 -9.98 -1.79 -1.67
C THR A 307 -8.96 -0.64 -1.71
N VAL A 308 -9.08 0.40 -0.88
CA VAL A 308 -8.19 1.58 -0.90
C VAL A 308 -6.72 1.17 -0.68
N LYS A 309 -6.46 0.21 0.21
CA LYS A 309 -5.09 -0.29 0.43
C LYS A 309 -4.53 -1.02 -0.80
N LEU A 310 -5.37 -1.80 -1.50
CA LEU A 310 -4.98 -2.43 -2.75
C LEU A 310 -4.72 -1.39 -3.84
N GLN A 311 -5.55 -0.36 -3.96
CA GLN A 311 -5.33 0.77 -4.86
C GLN A 311 -4.00 1.49 -4.55
N MET A 312 -3.68 1.68 -3.28
CA MET A 312 -2.40 2.23 -2.84
C MET A 312 -1.22 1.31 -3.21
N LEU A 313 -1.35 -0.02 -3.08
CA LEU A 313 -0.31 -0.98 -3.51
C LEU A 313 -0.10 -0.95 -5.02
N LEU A 314 -1.18 -0.95 -5.81
CA LEU A 314 -1.13 -0.83 -7.27
C LEU A 314 -0.41 0.46 -7.68
N TRP A 315 -0.74 1.58 -7.05
CA TRP A 315 -0.07 2.85 -7.33
C TRP A 315 1.41 2.82 -6.92
N LYS A 316 1.75 2.19 -5.78
CA LYS A 316 3.14 2.01 -5.36
C LYS A 316 3.92 1.16 -6.36
N LEU A 317 3.35 0.07 -6.86
CA LEU A 317 3.97 -0.80 -7.89
C LEU A 317 4.16 -0.05 -9.20
N GLN A 318 3.16 0.71 -9.64
CA GLN A 318 3.24 1.55 -10.83
C GLN A 318 4.37 2.58 -10.71
N GLY A 319 4.51 3.24 -9.57
CA GLY A 319 5.63 4.13 -9.29
C GLY A 319 6.99 3.41 -9.25
N TYR A 320 7.02 2.17 -8.78
CA TYR A 320 8.23 1.35 -8.71
C TYR A 320 8.73 0.92 -10.10
N VAL A 321 7.81 0.48 -10.96
CA VAL A 321 8.06 0.00 -12.33
C VAL A 321 8.27 1.15 -13.31
N SER A 322 7.66 2.30 -13.06
CA SER A 322 7.75 3.49 -13.94
C SER A 322 9.21 3.82 -14.26
N LEU A 323 9.55 3.59 -15.52
CA LEU A 323 10.78 3.98 -16.20
C LEU A 323 10.46 5.26 -16.96
N GLU A 324 11.17 6.34 -16.64
CA GLU A 324 11.82 7.15 -17.67
C GLU A 324 12.86 8.06 -17.02
N GLN A 325 14.10 7.85 -17.45
CA GLN A 325 15.19 8.80 -17.60
C GLN A 325 15.28 9.88 -16.51
N ALA A 326 16.18 9.68 -15.55
CA ALA A 326 16.90 10.86 -15.08
C ALA A 326 17.45 11.53 -16.35
N PRO A 327 17.23 12.84 -16.58
CA PRO A 327 17.94 13.51 -17.64
C PRO A 327 19.40 13.23 -17.35
N GLU A 328 20.09 12.58 -18.29
CA GLU A 328 21.52 12.73 -18.36
C GLU A 328 21.70 14.24 -18.34
N ARG A 329 22.19 14.78 -17.22
CA ARG A 329 22.68 16.13 -17.20
C ARG A 329 23.83 16.09 -18.17
N SER A 330 23.53 16.43 -19.43
CA SER A 330 24.51 16.77 -20.44
C SER A 330 25.48 17.69 -19.73
N ALA A 331 26.70 17.20 -19.56
CA ALA A 331 27.79 18.05 -19.14
C ALA A 331 28.01 19.05 -20.27
N GLU A 332 27.27 20.14 -20.26
CA GLU A 332 27.66 21.35 -20.97
C GLU A 332 28.90 21.87 -20.25
N LYS A 333 30.03 21.66 -20.92
CA LYS A 333 31.32 22.30 -20.67
C LYS A 333 31.36 23.64 -21.40
#